data_AF-A0AAW1VSY9-F1
#
_entry.id   AF-A0AAW1VSY9-F1
#
_cell.length_a   1.000
_cell.length_b   1.000
_cell.length_c   1.000
_cell.angle_alpha   90.00
_cell.angle_beta   90.00
_cell.angle_gamma   90.00
#
_symmetry.space_group_name_H-M   'P 1'
#
loop_
_entity.id
_entity.type
_entity.pdbx_description
1 polymer ?
#
loop_
_entity_poly.entity_id
_entity_poly.type
_entity_poly.pdbx_seq_one_letter_code
_entity_poly.pdbx_strand_id
1 'polypeptide(L)'
;MGGASRFRARQKARAAKMEAMEAEHRNREAIQADRLRNMSLYICTFEDYSDWKNQKLRYRIQSIKLSDLFFFSSTPITVFSSKSKSKSNVSNSSSSLVRDVDFVEGDLPLHMSFGVFGSRIVMAGGRKSNRGTTEIYVLETDPTVELRPKFIKGPGKQQRKAKPQYAIPKFNGGKSRPFMVEVKGKLYALTGSPFSCSDYPTFEVFDPENKVWTALPDPPLGNPVSMKDPGSFTHAVVGTKILVKSQRSPLLYFDLADPLKPWGVLTPHHHGLPPCLALVLDLEDDDDHKLLFSFEWNHILVYLMIVSTESEIYSIEPLAMINVPYGFKADSYSCADLGGGTICFVLMNLGEYVKMPVLFMTFQVSFSKSAASSDISSGSGSPHFSSSTGSPRNSSSSSSDSPHIGGSNGSPHTSGSSGSPHTSDSSGGDPDFLCQVFSDIRSFSIKSLGCRIFEYNWSEESSHPLFAKLVACFVL
;
A
#
# COMPACT_ATOMS: atom_id res chain seq x y z
N MET A 1 -51.97 35.60 -8.94
CA MET A 1 -51.71 35.08 -7.58
C MET A 1 -51.00 33.70 -7.52
N GLY A 2 -50.48 33.12 -8.62
CA GLY A 2 -49.89 31.77 -8.60
C GLY A 2 -48.40 31.64 -8.21
N GLY A 3 -47.66 32.75 -8.04
CA GLY A 3 -46.20 32.73 -7.83
C GLY A 3 -45.76 32.23 -6.44
N ALA A 4 -46.45 32.64 -5.39
CA ALA A 4 -46.10 32.30 -4.01
C ALA A 4 -46.28 30.80 -3.71
N SER A 5 -47.32 30.17 -4.29
CA SER A 5 -47.56 28.72 -4.14
C SER A 5 -46.46 27.89 -4.82
N ARG A 6 -46.04 28.27 -6.03
CA ARG A 6 -44.95 27.60 -6.76
C ARG A 6 -43.59 27.74 -6.05
N PHE A 7 -43.32 28.89 -5.43
CA PHE A 7 -42.09 29.09 -4.67
C PHE A 7 -42.01 28.21 -3.42
N ARG A 8 -43.10 28.15 -2.62
CA ARG A 8 -43.18 27.28 -1.44
C ARG A 8 -43.04 25.80 -1.79
N ALA A 9 -43.66 25.36 -2.89
CA ALA A 9 -43.54 23.99 -3.37
C ALA A 9 -42.09 23.63 -3.75
N ARG A 10 -41.37 24.55 -4.42
CA ARG A 10 -39.95 24.36 -4.78
C ARG A 10 -39.03 24.32 -3.56
N GLN A 11 -39.24 25.18 -2.56
CA GLN A 11 -38.47 25.12 -1.32
C GLN A 11 -38.70 23.81 -0.56
N LYS A 12 -39.96 23.37 -0.46
CA LYS A 12 -40.29 22.08 0.17
C LYS A 12 -39.65 20.90 -0.55
N ALA A 13 -39.65 20.90 -1.88
CA ALA A 13 -39.00 19.85 -2.67
C ALA A 13 -37.46 19.84 -2.50
N ARG A 14 -36.82 21.02 -2.42
CA ARG A 14 -35.37 21.11 -2.15
C ARG A 14 -35.02 20.63 -0.75
N ALA A 15 -35.79 21.02 0.27
CA ALA A 15 -35.59 20.56 1.64
C ALA A 15 -35.75 19.03 1.75
N ALA A 16 -36.81 18.47 1.14
CA ALA A 16 -37.02 17.02 1.12
C ALA A 16 -35.89 16.27 0.38
N LYS A 17 -35.35 16.85 -0.71
CA LYS A 17 -34.20 16.27 -1.42
C LYS A 17 -32.93 16.29 -0.56
N MET A 18 -32.69 17.37 0.17
CA MET A 18 -31.54 17.50 1.07
C MET A 18 -31.65 16.52 2.25
N GLU A 19 -32.83 16.41 2.86
CA GLU A 19 -33.09 15.46 3.95
C GLU A 19 -32.94 14.00 3.49
N ALA A 20 -33.41 13.67 2.28
CA ALA A 20 -33.23 12.34 1.70
C ALA A 20 -31.75 12.02 1.45
N MET A 21 -30.99 12.98 0.92
CA MET A 21 -29.55 12.84 0.70
C MET A 21 -28.77 12.67 2.02
N GLU A 22 -29.11 13.43 3.06
CA GLU A 22 -28.53 13.28 4.39
C GLU A 22 -28.90 11.95 5.06
N ALA A 23 -30.14 11.49 4.89
CA ALA A 23 -30.57 10.18 5.39
C ALA A 23 -29.83 9.03 4.70
N GLU A 24 -29.66 9.12 3.38
CA GLU A 24 -28.88 8.15 2.61
C GLU A 24 -27.41 8.14 3.02
N HIS A 25 -26.80 9.32 3.20
CA HIS A 25 -25.44 9.46 3.71
C HIS A 25 -25.28 8.80 5.08
N ARG A 26 -26.16 9.12 6.04
CA ARG A 26 -26.14 8.51 7.38
C ARG A 26 -26.29 6.99 7.34
N ASN A 27 -27.12 6.47 6.45
CA ASN A 27 -27.28 5.04 6.28
C ASN A 27 -26.01 4.38 5.71
N ARG A 28 -25.37 5.01 4.72
CA ARG A 28 -24.08 4.55 4.18
C ARG A 28 -22.99 4.54 5.25
N GLU A 29 -22.88 5.61 6.03
CA GLU A 29 -21.94 5.70 7.16
C GLU A 29 -22.19 4.62 8.21
N ALA A 30 -23.45 4.34 8.55
CA ALA A 30 -23.80 3.31 9.52
C ALA A 30 -23.42 1.91 9.02
N ILE A 31 -23.70 1.60 7.75
CA ILE A 31 -23.31 0.33 7.11
C ILE A 31 -21.79 0.20 7.07
N GLN A 32 -21.07 1.26 6.71
CA GLN A 32 -19.61 1.28 6.68
C GLN A 32 -19.03 1.07 8.08
N ALA A 33 -19.57 1.75 9.10
CA ALA A 33 -19.12 1.60 10.48
C ALA A 33 -19.38 0.19 11.02
N ASP A 34 -20.50 -0.45 10.64
CA ASP A 34 -20.76 -1.85 10.99
C ASP A 34 -19.78 -2.80 10.30
N ARG A 35 -19.53 -2.58 8.99
CA ARG A 35 -18.55 -3.34 8.23
C ARG A 35 -17.14 -3.24 8.84
N LEU A 36 -16.67 -2.02 9.11
CA LEU A 36 -15.36 -1.77 9.73
C LEU A 36 -15.24 -2.42 11.12
N ARG A 37 -16.32 -2.54 11.88
CA ARG A 37 -16.31 -3.19 13.20
C ARG A 37 -16.06 -4.70 13.13
N ASN A 38 -16.41 -5.32 12.01
CA ASN A 38 -16.31 -6.77 11.84
C ASN A 38 -15.06 -7.20 11.04
N MET A 39 -14.43 -6.28 10.32
CA MET A 39 -13.22 -6.55 9.56
C MET A 39 -11.96 -6.50 10.41
N SER A 40 -10.95 -7.26 9.99
CA SER A 40 -9.60 -7.21 10.57
C SER A 40 -8.57 -6.86 9.51
N LEU A 41 -7.57 -6.08 9.91
CA LEU A 41 -6.34 -5.91 9.15
C LEU A 41 -5.42 -7.08 9.49
N TYR A 42 -5.07 -7.87 8.48
CA TYR A 42 -4.10 -8.96 8.56
C TYR A 42 -2.74 -8.45 8.15
N ILE A 43 -1.72 -8.78 8.94
CA ILE A 43 -0.33 -8.35 8.77
C ILE A 43 0.50 -9.61 8.53
N CYS A 44 1.21 -9.66 7.42
CA CYS A 44 2.02 -10.80 7.01
C CYS A 44 3.50 -10.46 7.13
N THR A 45 4.22 -11.17 8.00
CA THR A 45 5.64 -10.96 8.25
C THR A 45 6.47 -12.17 7.83
N PHE A 46 7.66 -11.89 7.33
CA PHE A 46 8.72 -12.87 7.11
C PHE A 46 9.77 -12.71 8.21
N GLU A 47 10.20 -13.80 8.80
CA GLU A 47 11.16 -13.86 9.89
C GLU A 47 12.25 -14.89 9.54
N ASP A 48 13.51 -14.45 9.60
CA ASP A 48 14.68 -15.27 9.37
C ASP A 48 15.41 -15.52 10.69
N TYR A 49 15.30 -16.76 11.19
CA TYR A 49 15.99 -17.24 12.40
C TYR A 49 17.28 -17.99 12.06
N SER A 50 17.73 -17.92 10.81
CA SER A 50 18.82 -18.76 10.35
C SER A 50 20.10 -18.40 11.09
N ASP A 51 20.68 -19.35 11.80
CA ASP A 51 22.07 -19.21 12.22
C ASP A 51 22.99 -19.68 11.08
N TRP A 52 24.30 -19.58 11.29
CA TRP A 52 25.30 -20.02 10.31
C TRP A 52 25.25 -21.53 10.00
N LYS A 53 24.45 -22.33 10.72
CA LYS A 53 24.32 -23.80 10.57
C LYS A 53 22.96 -24.26 10.08
N ASN A 54 21.88 -23.54 10.41
CA ASN A 54 20.51 -24.00 10.26
C ASN A 54 19.65 -22.89 9.69
N GLN A 55 19.23 -23.05 8.43
CA GLN A 55 18.27 -22.14 7.84
C GLN A 55 16.89 -22.41 8.42
N LYS A 56 16.36 -21.48 9.22
CA LYS A 56 15.03 -21.59 9.83
C LYS A 56 14.23 -20.34 9.50
N LEU A 57 13.29 -20.49 8.59
CA LEU A 57 12.42 -19.40 8.18
C LEU A 57 11.05 -19.56 8.80
N ARG A 58 10.42 -18.43 9.12
CA ARG A 58 9.03 -18.38 9.57
C ARG A 58 8.29 -17.30 8.79
N TYR A 59 7.05 -17.62 8.42
CA TYR A 59 6.08 -16.65 7.93
C TYR A 59 4.93 -16.60 8.92
N ARG A 60 4.60 -15.41 9.42
CA ARG A 60 3.58 -15.21 10.44
C ARG A 60 2.48 -14.32 9.92
N ILE A 61 1.25 -14.65 10.30
CA ILE A 61 0.07 -13.81 10.11
C ILE A 61 -0.44 -13.37 11.47
N GLN A 62 -0.59 -12.06 11.60
CA GLN A 62 -1.23 -11.43 12.74
C GLN A 62 -2.47 -10.68 12.27
N SER A 63 -3.41 -10.41 13.16
CA SER A 63 -4.61 -9.64 12.87
C SER A 63 -4.85 -8.58 13.93
N ILE A 64 -5.36 -7.43 13.52
CA ILE A 64 -5.86 -6.36 14.37
C ILE A 64 -7.26 -5.99 13.91
N LYS A 65 -8.20 -5.79 14.83
CA LYS A 65 -9.52 -5.28 14.43
C LYS A 65 -9.39 -3.87 13.93
N LEU A 66 -10.10 -3.50 12.86
CA LEU A 66 -9.99 -2.13 12.33
C LEU A 66 -10.44 -1.09 13.36
N SER A 67 -11.42 -1.41 14.20
CA SER A 67 -11.84 -0.55 15.31
C SER A 67 -10.67 -0.07 16.19
N ASP A 68 -9.63 -0.88 16.34
CA ASP A 68 -8.51 -0.61 17.23
C ASP A 68 -7.46 0.30 16.57
N LEU A 69 -7.57 0.56 15.26
CA LEU A 69 -6.67 1.43 14.48
C LEU A 69 -7.08 2.91 14.53
N PHE A 70 -8.34 3.23 14.84
CA PHE A 70 -8.92 4.59 14.73
C PHE A 70 -8.75 5.44 16.00
N PHE A 71 -7.63 5.28 16.69
CA PHE A 71 -7.36 6.02 17.92
C PHE A 71 -5.93 6.61 17.87
N PHE A 72 -5.73 7.74 18.55
CA PHE A 72 -4.41 8.35 18.77
C PHE A 72 -3.83 7.96 20.13
N SER A 73 -2.56 7.57 20.17
CA SER A 73 -1.85 7.18 21.39
C SER A 73 -0.37 7.28 21.08
N SER A 74 0.28 8.13 21.85
CA SER A 74 1.73 8.31 21.82
C SER A 74 2.47 7.23 22.59
N THR A 75 1.79 6.47 23.45
CA THR A 75 2.40 5.37 24.20
C THR A 75 2.43 4.11 23.34
N PRO A 76 3.61 3.58 23.01
CA PRO A 76 3.72 2.32 22.29
C PRO A 76 3.02 1.21 23.07
N ILE A 77 2.31 0.35 22.34
CA ILE A 77 1.64 -0.81 22.92
C ILE A 77 2.57 -2.00 22.71
N THR A 78 3.15 -2.50 23.79
CA THR A 78 3.98 -3.71 23.74
C THR A 78 3.10 -4.91 23.45
N VAL A 79 3.37 -5.60 22.34
CA VAL A 79 2.74 -6.86 21.98
C VAL A 79 3.64 -7.99 22.47
N PHE A 80 3.11 -8.80 23.38
CA PHE A 80 3.80 -9.96 23.95
C PHE A 80 3.57 -11.22 23.11
N SER A 81 4.57 -12.09 23.07
CA SER A 81 4.48 -13.37 22.36
C SER A 81 3.62 -14.35 23.16
N SER A 82 2.80 -15.15 22.46
CA SER A 82 1.82 -16.08 23.04
C SER A 82 2.39 -17.15 24.00
N LYS A 83 3.71 -17.29 24.13
CA LYS A 83 4.37 -18.19 25.07
C LYS A 83 4.26 -17.76 26.54
N SER A 84 3.82 -16.54 26.85
CA SER A 84 3.67 -16.05 28.23
C SER A 84 2.42 -16.53 28.97
N LYS A 85 1.65 -17.51 28.43
CA LYS A 85 0.61 -18.25 29.19
C LYS A 85 1.22 -19.15 30.27
N SER A 86 1.97 -18.55 31.18
CA SER A 86 2.20 -19.09 32.51
C SER A 86 0.86 -19.10 33.26
N LYS A 87 0.66 -20.14 34.08
CA LYS A 87 -0.56 -20.39 34.87
C LYS A 87 -0.74 -19.36 36.01
N SER A 88 -0.78 -18.06 35.72
CA SER A 88 -1.16 -17.06 36.72
C SER A 88 -2.65 -16.76 36.61
N ASN A 89 -3.41 -17.21 37.61
CA ASN A 89 -4.82 -16.85 37.84
C ASN A 89 -4.91 -15.38 38.32
N VAL A 90 -4.55 -14.41 37.47
CA VAL A 90 -4.75 -13.00 37.78
C VAL A 90 -5.60 -12.34 36.69
N SER A 91 -6.72 -11.84 37.18
CA SER A 91 -7.83 -11.11 36.58
C SER A 91 -7.47 -10.04 35.54
N ASN A 92 -8.39 -9.91 34.57
CA ASN A 92 -8.51 -8.83 33.58
C ASN A 92 -7.37 -8.73 32.56
N SER A 93 -7.21 -9.84 31.83
CA SER A 93 -6.60 -9.95 30.50
C SER A 93 -6.83 -8.70 29.65
N SER A 94 -5.80 -7.86 29.52
CA SER A 94 -5.64 -6.98 28.37
C SER A 94 -5.68 -7.86 27.13
N SER A 95 -6.82 -7.88 26.41
CA SER A 95 -6.90 -8.55 25.13
C SER A 95 -5.80 -7.94 24.26
N SER A 96 -4.82 -8.74 23.84
CA SER A 96 -3.78 -8.25 22.94
C SER A 96 -4.47 -7.72 21.68
N LEU A 97 -4.34 -6.41 21.42
CA LEU A 97 -4.98 -5.74 20.27
C LEU A 97 -4.55 -6.38 18.95
N VAL A 98 -3.28 -6.82 18.90
CA VAL A 98 -2.75 -7.67 17.85
C VAL A 98 -2.87 -9.14 18.28
N ARG A 99 -3.46 -9.96 17.41
CA ARG A 99 -3.69 -11.40 17.63
C ARG A 99 -2.86 -12.20 16.63
N ASP A 100 -2.06 -13.14 17.11
CA ASP A 100 -1.45 -14.16 16.25
C ASP A 100 -2.56 -15.03 15.65
N VAL A 101 -2.62 -15.11 14.31
CA VAL A 101 -3.60 -15.93 13.59
C VAL A 101 -3.01 -17.30 13.33
N ASP A 102 -1.89 -17.36 12.61
CA ASP A 102 -1.14 -18.58 12.36
C ASP A 102 0.28 -18.27 11.88
N PHE A 103 1.14 -19.28 11.84
CA PHE A 103 2.46 -19.18 11.22
C PHE A 103 2.88 -20.50 10.57
N VAL A 104 3.75 -20.41 9.57
CA VAL A 104 4.44 -21.55 8.96
C VAL A 104 5.93 -21.42 9.26
N GLU A 105 6.56 -22.50 9.74
CA GLU A 105 7.99 -22.52 10.06
C GLU A 105 8.67 -23.77 9.48
N GLY A 106 9.94 -23.66 9.08
CA GLY A 106 10.78 -24.79 8.68
C GLY A 106 11.65 -24.48 7.45
N ASP A 107 11.91 -25.51 6.64
CA ASP A 107 12.54 -25.37 5.32
C ASP A 107 11.53 -24.77 4.32
N LEU A 108 11.34 -23.45 4.43
CA LEU A 108 10.47 -22.68 3.56
C LEU A 108 11.28 -21.96 2.46
N PRO A 109 10.65 -21.60 1.34
CA PRO A 109 11.28 -20.69 0.39
C PRO A 109 11.52 -19.30 1.00
N LEU A 110 12.64 -18.66 0.64
CA LEU A 110 12.87 -17.25 0.91
C LEU A 110 11.99 -16.37 0.03
N HIS A 111 11.53 -15.25 0.56
CA HIS A 111 10.77 -14.25 -0.20
C HIS A 111 9.51 -14.81 -0.90
N MET A 112 8.76 -15.68 -0.21
CA MET A 112 7.38 -15.93 -0.58
C MET A 112 6.59 -14.64 -0.53
N SER A 113 5.55 -14.55 -1.35
CA SER A 113 4.66 -13.40 -1.37
C SER A 113 3.28 -13.79 -0.87
N PHE A 114 2.49 -12.77 -0.53
CA PHE A 114 1.12 -12.93 -0.08
C PHE A 114 0.15 -12.25 -1.04
N GLY A 115 -1.08 -12.74 -1.06
CA GLY A 115 -2.19 -12.18 -1.81
C GLY A 115 -3.50 -12.65 -1.19
N VAL A 116 -4.58 -11.96 -1.53
CA VAL A 116 -5.95 -12.30 -1.10
C VAL A 116 -6.67 -13.00 -2.24
N PHE A 117 -7.49 -13.99 -1.90
CA PHE A 117 -8.41 -14.63 -2.82
C PHE A 117 -9.72 -15.00 -2.11
N GLY A 118 -10.74 -14.16 -2.27
CA GLY A 118 -11.96 -14.17 -1.46
C GLY A 118 -11.62 -13.94 0.01
N SER A 119 -12.09 -14.82 0.89
CA SER A 119 -11.79 -14.81 2.33
C SER A 119 -10.46 -15.49 2.68
N ARG A 120 -9.53 -15.65 1.74
CA ARG A 120 -8.31 -16.44 1.94
C ARG A 120 -7.08 -15.60 1.78
N ILE A 121 -6.10 -15.86 2.65
CA ILE A 121 -4.74 -15.38 2.47
C ILE A 121 -3.92 -16.50 1.82
N VAL A 122 -3.35 -16.21 0.65
CA VAL A 122 -2.53 -17.13 -0.13
C VAL A 122 -1.08 -16.71 0.02
N MET A 123 -0.23 -17.62 0.51
CA MET A 123 1.23 -17.45 0.57
C MET A 123 1.87 -18.35 -0.49
N ALA A 124 2.61 -17.79 -1.44
CA ALA A 124 3.07 -18.56 -2.59
C ALA A 124 4.45 -18.19 -3.11
N GLY A 125 5.07 -19.14 -3.81
CA GLY A 125 6.30 -18.98 -4.56
C GLY A 125 7.53 -18.86 -3.68
N GLY A 126 8.30 -17.79 -3.86
CA GLY A 126 9.60 -17.61 -3.22
C GLY A 126 10.71 -18.41 -3.88
N ARG A 127 11.86 -18.48 -3.22
CA ARG A 127 13.09 -19.03 -3.77
C ARG A 127 13.72 -20.04 -2.81
N LYS A 128 14.08 -21.21 -3.33
CA LYS A 128 15.01 -22.15 -2.66
C LYS A 128 16.26 -22.23 -3.50
N SER A 129 17.43 -21.98 -2.90
CA SER A 129 18.69 -21.83 -3.64
C SER A 129 18.56 -20.76 -4.74
N ASN A 130 18.92 -21.06 -5.99
CA ASN A 130 18.82 -20.15 -7.14
C ASN A 130 17.59 -20.38 -8.02
N ARG A 131 16.54 -21.05 -7.51
CA ARG A 131 15.33 -21.37 -8.28
C ARG A 131 14.06 -20.88 -7.59
N GLY A 132 13.14 -20.33 -8.37
CA GLY A 132 11.78 -20.05 -7.91
C GLY A 132 11.07 -21.34 -7.50
N THR A 133 10.12 -21.26 -6.57
CA THR A 133 9.35 -22.43 -6.15
C THR A 133 7.91 -22.38 -6.62
N THR A 134 7.28 -23.54 -6.70
CA THR A 134 5.86 -23.68 -7.06
C THR A 134 4.96 -23.82 -5.83
N GLU A 135 5.51 -23.60 -4.63
CA GLU A 135 4.80 -23.90 -3.38
C GLU A 135 3.70 -22.86 -3.13
N ILE A 136 2.53 -23.33 -2.68
CA ILE A 136 1.40 -22.50 -2.29
C ILE A 136 0.88 -22.99 -0.94
N TYR A 137 0.55 -22.05 -0.08
CA TYR A 137 -0.06 -22.25 1.22
C TYR A 137 -1.31 -21.36 1.29
N VAL A 138 -2.39 -21.86 1.86
CA VAL A 138 -3.66 -21.14 1.94
C VAL A 138 -4.13 -21.10 3.38
N LEU A 139 -4.51 -19.92 3.86
CA LEU A 139 -5.16 -19.70 5.14
C LEU A 139 -6.58 -19.21 4.85
N GLU A 140 -7.60 -19.96 5.28
CA GLU A 140 -9.00 -19.53 5.23
C GLU A 140 -9.28 -18.67 6.46
N THR A 141 -9.75 -17.43 6.27
CA THR A 141 -9.99 -16.48 7.35
C THR A 141 -11.46 -16.32 7.69
N ASP A 142 -12.37 -16.85 6.87
CA ASP A 142 -13.81 -16.84 7.18
C ASP A 142 -14.09 -17.84 8.34
N PRO A 143 -14.52 -17.36 9.52
CA PRO A 143 -14.80 -18.22 10.67
C PRO A 143 -16.00 -19.15 10.44
N THR A 144 -16.86 -18.86 9.45
CA THR A 144 -17.97 -19.73 9.07
C THR A 144 -17.51 -20.95 8.26
N VAL A 145 -16.34 -20.84 7.59
CA VAL A 145 -15.72 -21.92 6.82
C VAL A 145 -14.68 -22.68 7.67
N GLU A 146 -13.82 -21.95 8.39
CA GLU A 146 -12.78 -22.53 9.23
C GLU A 146 -12.73 -21.80 10.59
N LEU A 147 -13.21 -22.47 11.65
CA LEU A 147 -13.25 -21.93 13.01
C LEU A 147 -11.85 -21.69 13.59
N ARG A 148 -10.84 -22.42 13.11
CA ARG A 148 -9.44 -22.28 13.56
C ARG A 148 -8.53 -22.14 12.35
N PRO A 149 -8.41 -20.91 11.80
CA PRO A 149 -7.58 -20.63 10.65
C PRO A 149 -6.19 -21.24 10.79
N LYS A 150 -5.83 -22.11 9.86
CA LYS A 150 -4.48 -22.66 9.74
C LYS A 150 -4.05 -22.77 8.30
N PHE A 151 -2.78 -22.53 8.06
CA PHE A 151 -2.17 -22.74 6.77
C PHE A 151 -2.22 -24.20 6.38
N ILE A 152 -2.82 -24.44 5.23
CA ILE A 152 -2.72 -25.71 4.52
C ILE A 152 -1.75 -25.55 3.37
N LYS A 153 -0.78 -26.47 3.26
CA LYS A 153 0.07 -26.56 2.07
C LYS A 153 -0.77 -27.11 0.92
N GLY A 154 -0.70 -26.47 -0.24
CA GLY A 154 -1.36 -26.90 -1.47
C GLY A 154 -1.07 -28.37 -1.79
N PRO A 155 -1.96 -29.05 -2.52
CA PRO A 155 -1.94 -30.49 -2.65
C PRO A 155 -0.60 -30.98 -3.23
N GLY A 156 0.10 -31.81 -2.45
CA GLY A 156 1.18 -32.66 -2.94
C GLY A 156 0.64 -33.98 -3.52
N LYS A 157 1.45 -34.71 -4.29
CA LYS A 157 1.10 -36.02 -4.88
C LYS A 157 0.70 -37.10 -3.84
N GLN A 158 0.88 -36.86 -2.54
CA GLN A 158 0.77 -37.88 -1.48
C GLN A 158 -0.31 -37.64 -0.39
N GLN A 159 -1.14 -36.60 -0.46
CA GLN A 159 -2.18 -36.41 0.57
C GLN A 159 -3.42 -37.29 0.32
N ARG A 160 -3.55 -38.36 1.11
CA ARG A 160 -4.66 -39.33 1.10
C ARG A 160 -5.88 -38.94 1.94
N LYS A 161 -5.87 -37.80 2.65
CA LYS A 161 -7.03 -37.31 3.40
C LYS A 161 -7.96 -36.48 2.49
N ALA A 162 -9.25 -36.42 2.86
CA ALA A 162 -10.23 -35.55 2.21
C ALA A 162 -9.67 -34.13 2.10
N LYS A 163 -9.55 -33.64 0.87
CA LYS A 163 -8.90 -32.36 0.56
C LYS A 163 -9.77 -31.22 1.07
N PRO A 164 -9.20 -30.19 1.72
CA PRO A 164 -9.92 -28.96 1.99
C PRO A 164 -10.44 -28.37 0.67
N GLN A 165 -11.70 -27.97 0.63
CA GLN A 165 -12.36 -27.49 -0.60
C GLN A 165 -11.65 -26.27 -1.20
N TYR A 166 -10.98 -25.49 -0.35
CA TYR A 166 -10.32 -24.22 -0.65
C TYR A 166 -8.82 -24.32 -0.98
N ALA A 167 -8.27 -25.54 -1.09
CA ALA A 167 -6.86 -25.71 -1.45
C ALA A 167 -6.57 -25.24 -2.88
N ILE A 168 -5.49 -24.48 -3.06
CA ILE A 168 -5.01 -24.02 -4.38
C ILE A 168 -3.84 -24.91 -4.82
N PRO A 169 -3.83 -25.43 -6.06
CA PRO A 169 -2.72 -26.25 -6.58
C PRO A 169 -1.44 -25.43 -6.73
N LYS A 170 -0.31 -26.14 -6.84
CA LYS A 170 0.99 -25.53 -7.13
C LYS A 170 0.99 -24.79 -8.47
N PHE A 171 1.80 -23.74 -8.61
CA PHE A 171 2.05 -23.08 -9.90
C PHE A 171 2.54 -24.07 -10.95
N ASN A 172 2.31 -23.78 -12.24
CA ASN A 172 2.89 -24.59 -13.32
C ASN A 172 4.41 -24.44 -13.39
N GLY A 173 4.94 -23.32 -12.88
CA GLY A 173 6.38 -23.16 -12.72
C GLY A 173 6.79 -22.23 -11.58
N GLY A 174 8.08 -22.30 -11.23
CA GLY A 174 8.61 -21.65 -10.05
C GLY A 174 8.56 -20.13 -10.15
N LYS A 175 8.03 -19.46 -9.12
CA LYS A 175 7.97 -17.98 -9.06
C LYS A 175 8.72 -17.46 -7.86
N SER A 176 9.67 -16.55 -8.08
CA SER A 176 10.34 -15.81 -7.01
C SER A 176 9.59 -14.50 -6.76
N ARG A 177 9.27 -14.20 -5.49
CA ARG A 177 8.62 -12.95 -5.06
C ARG A 177 7.37 -12.61 -5.87
N PRO A 178 6.41 -13.54 -6.08
CA PRO A 178 5.32 -13.28 -7.00
C PRO A 178 4.44 -12.11 -6.56
N PHE A 179 4.10 -11.21 -7.48
CA PHE A 179 2.96 -10.31 -7.30
C PHE A 179 1.67 -11.12 -7.44
N MET A 180 0.77 -11.03 -6.45
CA MET A 180 -0.49 -11.77 -6.44
C MET A 180 -1.66 -10.82 -6.21
N VAL A 181 -2.67 -10.92 -7.06
CA VAL A 181 -3.86 -10.08 -6.97
C VAL A 181 -5.08 -10.85 -7.44
N GLU A 182 -6.19 -10.70 -6.72
CA GLU A 182 -7.49 -11.16 -7.18
C GLU A 182 -8.18 -10.07 -8.01
N VAL A 183 -8.64 -10.45 -9.20
CA VAL A 183 -9.47 -9.58 -10.05
C VAL A 183 -10.59 -10.40 -10.64
N LYS A 184 -11.84 -9.95 -10.46
CA LYS A 184 -13.06 -10.62 -10.97
C LYS A 184 -13.13 -12.11 -10.59
N GLY A 185 -12.80 -12.44 -9.34
CA GLY A 185 -12.90 -13.82 -8.82
C GLY A 185 -11.82 -14.78 -9.32
N LYS A 186 -10.77 -14.28 -9.97
CA LYS A 186 -9.60 -15.06 -10.38
C LYS A 186 -8.34 -14.52 -9.72
N LEU A 187 -7.42 -15.41 -9.35
CA LEU A 187 -6.15 -15.05 -8.72
C LEU A 187 -5.04 -15.04 -9.76
N TYR A 188 -4.42 -13.89 -9.96
CA TYR A 188 -3.31 -13.71 -10.89
C TYR A 188 -1.98 -13.75 -10.14
N ALA A 189 -0.97 -14.37 -10.74
CA ALA A 189 0.36 -14.49 -10.17
C ALA A 189 1.43 -14.15 -11.21
N LEU A 190 2.14 -13.04 -10.99
CA LEU A 190 3.25 -12.59 -11.83
C LEU A 190 4.57 -12.73 -11.08
N THR A 191 5.61 -13.29 -11.69
CA THR A 191 6.92 -13.38 -11.04
C THR A 191 7.49 -11.98 -10.74
N GLY A 192 7.95 -11.76 -9.51
CA GLY A 192 8.61 -10.50 -9.14
C GLY A 192 10.09 -10.49 -9.48
N SER A 193 10.63 -11.58 -10.04
CA SER A 193 11.99 -11.62 -10.53
C SER A 193 12.19 -12.73 -11.56
N PRO A 194 12.52 -12.42 -12.82
CA PRO A 194 12.69 -13.42 -13.87
C PRO A 194 14.03 -14.16 -13.77
N PHE A 195 14.73 -14.15 -12.62
CA PHE A 195 15.97 -14.92 -12.48
C PHE A 195 15.71 -16.39 -12.82
N SER A 196 16.56 -16.89 -13.73
CA SER A 196 16.86 -18.31 -13.99
C SER A 196 15.71 -19.24 -14.40
N CYS A 197 14.51 -18.75 -14.72
CA CYS A 197 13.38 -19.58 -15.09
C CYS A 197 12.86 -19.25 -16.50
N SER A 198 13.63 -19.57 -17.54
CA SER A 198 13.19 -19.46 -18.95
C SER A 198 12.15 -20.52 -19.33
N ASP A 199 12.09 -21.62 -18.59
CA ASP A 199 11.34 -22.82 -19.03
C ASP A 199 9.90 -22.85 -18.51
N TYR A 200 9.46 -21.79 -17.83
CA TYR A 200 8.20 -21.75 -17.11
C TYR A 200 7.47 -20.43 -17.31
N PRO A 201 6.11 -20.43 -17.29
CA PRO A 201 5.35 -19.20 -17.42
C PRO A 201 5.61 -18.26 -16.24
N THR A 202 5.93 -17.00 -16.57
CA THR A 202 6.20 -15.96 -15.58
C THR A 202 4.92 -15.34 -15.05
N PHE A 203 3.87 -15.37 -15.87
CA PHE A 203 2.54 -14.86 -15.54
C PHE A 203 1.47 -15.94 -15.71
N GLU A 204 0.68 -16.16 -14.66
CA GLU A 204 -0.36 -17.20 -14.64
C GLU A 204 -1.63 -16.70 -13.94
N VAL A 205 -2.78 -17.29 -14.30
CA VAL A 205 -4.06 -17.08 -13.64
C VAL A 205 -4.62 -18.40 -13.10
N PHE A 206 -5.08 -18.38 -11.86
CA PHE A 206 -5.81 -19.48 -11.24
C PHE A 206 -7.30 -19.32 -11.50
N ASP A 207 -7.88 -20.35 -12.10
CA ASP A 207 -9.31 -20.50 -12.26
C ASP A 207 -9.87 -21.37 -11.12
N PRO A 208 -10.70 -20.82 -10.20
CA PRO A 208 -11.25 -21.57 -9.08
C PRO A 208 -12.24 -22.67 -9.51
N GLU A 209 -12.90 -22.53 -10.66
CA GLU A 209 -13.88 -23.51 -11.15
C GLU A 209 -13.18 -24.79 -11.59
N ASN A 210 -12.16 -24.63 -12.42
CA ASN A 210 -11.37 -25.73 -12.97
C ASN A 210 -10.22 -26.16 -12.04
N LYS A 211 -9.90 -25.36 -11.02
CA LYS A 211 -8.81 -25.56 -10.07
C LYS A 211 -7.46 -25.79 -10.76
N VAL A 212 -7.17 -24.96 -11.77
CA VAL A 212 -5.93 -25.03 -12.55
C VAL A 212 -5.32 -23.64 -12.72
N TRP A 213 -3.98 -23.62 -12.81
CA TRP A 213 -3.25 -22.45 -13.27
C TRP A 213 -3.15 -22.50 -14.79
N THR A 214 -3.43 -21.38 -15.45
CA THR A 214 -3.27 -21.20 -16.89
C THR A 214 -2.22 -20.13 -17.14
N ALA A 215 -1.28 -20.41 -18.04
CA ALA A 215 -0.27 -19.44 -18.45
C ALA A 215 -0.90 -18.27 -19.20
N LEU A 216 -0.43 -17.06 -18.91
CA LEU A 216 -0.75 -15.82 -19.62
C LEU A 216 0.49 -15.34 -20.39
N PRO A 217 0.34 -14.39 -21.34
CA PRO A 217 1.48 -13.81 -22.02
C PRO A 217 2.51 -13.27 -21.03
N ASP A 218 3.79 -13.57 -21.24
CA ASP A 218 4.87 -13.06 -20.39
C ASP A 218 5.14 -11.57 -20.69
N PRO A 219 5.44 -10.74 -19.66
CA PRO A 219 5.79 -9.35 -19.87
C PRO A 219 7.11 -9.21 -20.64
N PRO A 220 7.24 -8.20 -21.51
CA PRO A 220 8.45 -7.95 -22.31
C PRO A 220 9.57 -7.31 -21.48
N LEU A 221 10.01 -8.00 -20.41
CA LEU A 221 10.98 -7.49 -19.41
C LEU A 221 12.44 -7.47 -19.89
N GLY A 222 12.70 -7.80 -21.15
CA GLY A 222 14.05 -7.92 -21.70
C GLY A 222 14.81 -9.16 -21.19
N ASN A 223 16.06 -9.32 -21.61
CA ASN A 223 16.84 -10.52 -21.35
C ASN A 223 17.22 -10.61 -19.84
N PRO A 224 16.79 -11.65 -19.10
CA PRO A 224 16.99 -11.77 -17.64
C PRO A 224 18.47 -11.76 -17.22
N VAL A 225 19.39 -12.08 -18.13
CA VAL A 225 20.85 -12.11 -17.89
C VAL A 225 21.43 -10.71 -17.64
N SER A 226 20.77 -9.64 -18.09
CA SER A 226 21.20 -8.25 -17.90
C SER A 226 20.77 -7.66 -16.54
N MET A 227 19.89 -8.32 -15.80
CA MET A 227 19.41 -7.84 -14.50
C MET A 227 20.38 -8.25 -13.40
N LYS A 228 21.59 -7.69 -13.40
CA LYS A 228 22.55 -7.80 -12.28
C LYS A 228 22.05 -7.17 -10.98
N ASP A 229 20.96 -6.42 -11.04
CA ASP A 229 20.30 -5.84 -9.88
C ASP A 229 18.85 -6.35 -9.85
N PRO A 230 18.49 -7.25 -8.90
CA PRO A 230 17.12 -7.66 -8.61
C PRO A 230 16.26 -6.49 -8.11
N GLY A 231 16.13 -5.41 -8.89
CA GLY A 231 15.16 -4.36 -8.61
C GLY A 231 13.80 -5.02 -8.43
N SER A 232 13.16 -4.80 -7.29
CA SER A 232 11.79 -5.29 -7.09
C SER A 232 10.89 -4.57 -8.09
N PHE A 233 10.11 -5.29 -8.89
CA PHE A 233 9.11 -4.63 -9.72
C PHE A 233 8.12 -3.89 -8.81
N THR A 234 7.80 -2.66 -9.20
CA THR A 234 6.61 -1.97 -8.72
C THR A 234 5.42 -2.51 -9.49
N HIS A 235 4.34 -2.76 -8.76
CA HIS A 235 3.06 -3.16 -9.32
C HIS A 235 1.97 -2.23 -8.80
N ALA A 236 0.96 -2.01 -9.63
CA ALA A 236 -0.29 -1.35 -9.28
C ALA A 236 -1.41 -2.01 -10.07
N VAL A 237 -2.63 -2.00 -9.55
CA VAL A 237 -3.82 -2.48 -10.27
C VAL A 237 -4.78 -1.30 -10.42
N VAL A 238 -5.16 -1.01 -11.65
CA VAL A 238 -6.05 0.10 -12.01
C VAL A 238 -7.21 -0.45 -12.82
N GLY A 239 -8.37 -0.60 -12.19
CA GLY A 239 -9.51 -1.29 -12.82
C GLY A 239 -9.12 -2.71 -13.24
N THR A 240 -9.12 -2.99 -14.55
CA THR A 240 -8.68 -4.29 -15.11
C THR A 240 -7.21 -4.32 -15.52
N LYS A 241 -6.46 -3.22 -15.39
CA LYS A 241 -5.07 -3.14 -15.85
C LYS A 241 -4.11 -3.41 -14.70
N ILE A 242 -3.20 -4.37 -14.90
CA ILE A 242 -2.03 -4.55 -14.04
C ILE A 242 -0.91 -3.70 -14.63
N LEU A 243 -0.38 -2.77 -13.85
CA LEU A 243 0.77 -1.96 -14.21
C LEU A 243 2.03 -2.55 -13.58
N VAL A 244 3.11 -2.59 -14.35
CA VAL A 244 4.40 -3.14 -13.91
C VAL A 244 5.51 -2.19 -14.33
N LYS A 245 6.39 -1.84 -13.38
CA LYS A 245 7.58 -1.04 -13.67
C LYS A 245 8.79 -1.61 -12.94
N SER A 246 9.91 -1.71 -13.64
CA SER A 246 11.22 -1.89 -13.02
C SER A 246 12.06 -0.62 -13.18
N GLN A 247 13.18 -0.56 -12.47
CA GLN A 247 14.12 0.58 -12.56
C GLN A 247 14.60 0.86 -13.99
N ARG A 248 14.62 -0.16 -14.87
CA ARG A 248 15.17 -0.07 -16.23
C ARG A 248 14.18 -0.40 -17.35
N SER A 249 12.91 -0.67 -17.02
CA SER A 249 11.87 -0.94 -18.02
C SER A 249 10.94 0.26 -18.15
N PRO A 250 10.32 0.46 -19.33
CA PRO A 250 9.18 1.36 -19.43
C PRO A 250 8.04 0.86 -18.53
N LEU A 251 7.05 1.72 -18.29
CA LEU A 251 5.83 1.31 -17.61
C LEU A 251 5.07 0.34 -18.51
N LEU A 252 4.96 -0.92 -18.11
CA LEU A 252 4.20 -1.94 -18.82
C LEU A 252 2.81 -2.06 -18.23
N TYR A 253 1.84 -2.46 -19.06
CA TYR A 253 0.53 -2.83 -18.56
C TYR A 253 -0.01 -4.10 -19.23
N PHE A 254 -0.86 -4.80 -18.51
CA PHE A 254 -1.63 -5.93 -19.02
C PHE A 254 -3.10 -5.74 -18.69
N ASP A 255 -3.97 -5.85 -19.69
CA ASP A 255 -5.41 -5.70 -19.50
C ASP A 255 -6.08 -7.06 -19.25
N LEU A 256 -6.55 -7.26 -18.02
CA LEU A 256 -7.25 -8.47 -17.62
C LEU A 256 -8.64 -8.60 -18.25
N ALA A 257 -9.19 -7.52 -18.84
CA ALA A 257 -10.42 -7.59 -19.62
C ALA A 257 -10.22 -8.30 -20.97
N ASP A 258 -8.98 -8.30 -21.49
CA ASP A 258 -8.62 -8.93 -22.76
C ASP A 258 -7.28 -9.69 -22.62
N PRO A 259 -7.28 -10.83 -21.89
CA PRO A 259 -6.06 -11.54 -21.51
C PRO A 259 -5.33 -12.20 -22.70
N LEU A 260 -5.91 -12.15 -23.90
CA LEU A 260 -5.26 -12.62 -25.12
C LEU A 260 -4.37 -11.55 -25.77
N LYS A 261 -4.56 -10.27 -25.42
CA LYS A 261 -3.69 -9.21 -25.90
C LYS A 261 -2.31 -9.30 -25.26
N PRO A 262 -1.25 -9.00 -26.03
CA PRO A 262 0.08 -8.87 -25.47
C PRO A 262 0.14 -7.68 -24.50
N TRP A 263 1.18 -7.67 -23.67
CA TRP A 263 1.48 -6.54 -22.81
C TRP A 263 1.66 -5.25 -23.62
N GLY A 264 1.04 -4.17 -23.15
CA GLY A 264 1.21 -2.83 -23.68
C GLY A 264 2.34 -2.09 -22.98
N VAL A 265 2.85 -1.06 -23.67
CA VAL A 265 3.79 -0.09 -23.11
C VAL A 265 3.06 1.22 -22.90
N LEU A 266 3.15 1.77 -21.70
CA LEU A 266 2.58 3.05 -21.35
C LEU A 266 3.70 4.10 -21.32
N THR A 267 3.50 5.17 -22.09
CA THR A 267 4.40 6.32 -22.14
C THR A 267 3.66 7.52 -21.55
N PRO A 268 3.49 7.59 -20.22
CA PRO A 268 2.70 8.65 -19.61
C PRO A 268 3.35 10.00 -19.90
N HIS A 269 2.53 11.03 -20.12
CA HIS A 269 3.04 12.35 -20.50
C HIS A 269 3.95 12.97 -19.43
N HIS A 270 3.79 12.58 -18.16
CA HIS A 270 4.63 13.02 -17.04
C HIS A 270 4.83 11.90 -16.01
N HIS A 271 5.98 11.93 -15.31
CA HIS A 271 6.42 11.08 -14.19
C HIS A 271 5.78 9.67 -14.14
N GLY A 272 6.36 8.68 -14.83
CA GLY A 272 5.87 7.28 -14.73
C GLY A 272 5.90 6.74 -13.28
N LEU A 273 5.34 5.54 -13.05
CA LEU A 273 5.11 5.00 -11.68
C LEU A 273 6.27 5.23 -10.68
N PRO A 274 5.95 5.52 -9.41
CA PRO A 274 6.95 5.59 -8.36
C PRO A 274 7.72 4.25 -8.23
N PRO A 275 8.96 4.27 -7.71
CA PRO A 275 9.83 3.10 -7.67
C PRO A 275 9.42 2.02 -6.66
N CYS A 276 8.25 2.10 -6.02
CA CYS A 276 7.83 1.17 -4.98
C CYS A 276 6.34 0.78 -5.05
N LEU A 277 5.93 -0.25 -4.30
CA LEU A 277 4.55 -0.78 -4.21
C LEU A 277 3.53 0.37 -4.15
N ALA A 278 2.53 0.31 -5.03
CA ALA A 278 1.56 1.37 -5.12
C ALA A 278 0.13 0.88 -4.90
N LEU A 279 -0.56 1.49 -3.93
CA LEU A 279 -2.00 1.31 -3.70
C LEU A 279 -2.74 2.31 -4.59
N VAL A 280 -3.67 1.81 -5.40
CA VAL A 280 -4.57 2.64 -6.21
C VAL A 280 -5.91 2.69 -5.50
N LEU A 281 -6.40 3.91 -5.28
CA LEU A 281 -7.71 4.17 -4.70
C LEU A 281 -8.61 4.77 -5.78
N ASP A 282 -9.75 4.13 -6.01
CA ASP A 282 -10.82 4.67 -6.83
C ASP A 282 -11.57 5.77 -6.05
N LEU A 283 -11.88 6.88 -6.72
CA LEU A 283 -12.61 8.00 -6.12
C LEU A 283 -14.11 7.82 -6.38
N GLU A 284 -14.94 7.90 -5.34
CA GLU A 284 -16.38 7.58 -5.45
C GLU A 284 -17.16 8.46 -6.43
N ASP A 285 -16.72 9.72 -6.60
CA ASP A 285 -17.38 10.69 -7.47
C ASP A 285 -16.67 10.87 -8.82
N ASP A 286 -15.62 10.10 -9.10
CA ASP A 286 -14.79 10.33 -10.29
C ASP A 286 -14.14 9.05 -10.86
N ASP A 287 -14.68 8.59 -11.98
CA ASP A 287 -14.12 7.45 -12.72
C ASP A 287 -12.81 7.80 -13.45
N ASP A 288 -12.56 9.09 -13.74
CA ASP A 288 -11.43 9.57 -14.54
C ASP A 288 -10.21 10.00 -13.69
N HIS A 289 -10.34 10.03 -12.36
CA HIS A 289 -9.24 10.28 -11.42
C HIS A 289 -9.08 9.16 -10.40
N LYS A 290 -7.82 8.81 -10.11
CA LYS A 290 -7.45 7.85 -9.08
C LYS A 290 -6.31 8.38 -8.26
N LEU A 291 -6.25 7.99 -7.00
CA LEU A 291 -5.11 8.31 -6.15
C LEU A 291 -4.18 7.11 -6.06
N LEU A 292 -2.90 7.36 -6.28
CA LEU A 292 -1.85 6.36 -6.19
C LEU A 292 -0.97 6.71 -5.01
N PHE A 293 -0.86 5.79 -4.06
CA PHE A 293 -0.02 5.97 -2.88
C PHE A 293 1.20 5.08 -2.95
N SER A 294 2.36 5.62 -2.64
CA SER A 294 3.60 4.86 -2.47
C SER A 294 4.37 5.35 -1.24
N PHE A 295 5.42 4.63 -0.86
CA PHE A 295 6.29 5.04 0.23
C PHE A 295 7.75 5.03 -0.20
N GLU A 296 8.44 6.15 0.04
CA GLU A 296 9.85 6.36 -0.31
C GLU A 296 10.50 7.32 0.70
N TRP A 297 11.74 7.03 1.11
CA TRP A 297 12.56 7.88 2.00
C TRP A 297 11.85 8.37 3.28
N ASN A 298 11.05 7.53 3.95
CA ASN A 298 10.21 7.91 5.11
C ASN A 298 9.08 8.90 4.83
N HIS A 299 8.65 9.00 3.57
CA HIS A 299 7.50 9.78 3.16
C HIS A 299 6.48 8.89 2.45
N ILE A 300 5.20 9.12 2.75
CA ILE A 300 4.12 8.61 1.91
C ILE A 300 3.93 9.62 0.79
N LEU A 301 4.12 9.17 -0.44
CA LEU A 301 3.92 9.98 -1.64
C LEU A 301 2.54 9.69 -2.20
N VAL A 302 1.80 10.75 -2.51
CA VAL A 302 0.48 10.69 -3.13
C VAL A 302 0.60 11.24 -4.53
N TYR A 303 0.15 10.48 -5.51
CA TYR A 303 0.07 10.88 -6.90
C TYR A 303 -1.39 10.89 -7.34
N LEU A 304 -1.70 11.82 -8.24
CA LEU A 304 -2.93 11.81 -8.99
C LEU A 304 -2.70 11.06 -10.31
N MET A 305 -3.52 10.06 -10.56
CA MET A 305 -3.56 9.33 -11.82
C MET A 305 -4.81 9.75 -12.59
N ILE A 306 -4.65 10.22 -13.81
CA ILE A 306 -5.75 10.58 -14.71
C ILE A 306 -5.94 9.44 -15.71
N VAL A 307 -7.16 8.90 -15.74
CA VAL A 307 -7.55 7.74 -16.54
C VAL A 307 -8.68 8.16 -17.48
N SER A 308 -8.61 7.79 -18.74
CA SER A 308 -9.69 8.01 -19.70
C SER A 308 -10.92 7.16 -19.37
N THR A 309 -12.04 7.48 -20.01
CA THR A 309 -13.24 6.64 -20.03
C THR A 309 -12.99 5.25 -20.62
N GLU A 310 -11.93 5.09 -21.43
CA GLU A 310 -11.51 3.81 -22.01
C GLU A 310 -10.49 3.07 -21.13
N SER A 311 -10.28 3.52 -19.89
CA SER A 311 -9.28 2.99 -18.96
C SER A 311 -7.81 3.16 -19.40
N GLU A 312 -7.55 4.01 -20.39
CA GLU A 312 -6.19 4.44 -20.75
C GLU A 312 -5.64 5.46 -19.75
N ILE A 313 -4.40 5.30 -19.30
CA ILE A 313 -3.79 6.21 -18.32
C ILE A 313 -3.12 7.37 -19.08
N TYR A 314 -3.56 8.60 -18.82
CA TYR A 314 -3.03 9.80 -19.47
C TYR A 314 -1.82 10.39 -18.73
N SER A 315 -1.95 10.58 -17.42
CA SER A 315 -0.89 11.17 -16.61
C SER A 315 -0.84 10.59 -15.20
N ILE A 316 0.35 10.69 -14.61
CA ILE A 316 0.62 10.39 -13.21
C ILE A 316 1.43 11.57 -12.67
N GLU A 317 0.86 12.31 -11.72
CA GLU A 317 1.41 13.58 -11.26
C GLU A 317 1.56 13.58 -9.73
N PRO A 318 2.68 14.06 -9.19
CA PRO A 318 2.82 14.24 -7.74
C PRO A 318 1.73 15.19 -7.21
N LEU A 319 1.01 14.76 -6.18
CA LEU A 319 -0.09 15.52 -5.59
C LEU A 319 0.27 16.02 -4.19
N ALA A 320 0.73 15.12 -3.32
CA ALA A 320 1.06 15.45 -1.95
C ALA A 320 2.16 14.53 -1.38
N MET A 321 2.73 14.96 -0.28
CA MET A 321 3.69 14.20 0.52
C MET A 321 3.28 14.26 1.99
N ILE A 322 3.19 13.10 2.62
CA ILE A 322 2.81 12.96 4.03
C ILE A 322 4.02 12.45 4.80
N ASN A 323 4.41 13.18 5.84
CA ASN A 323 5.54 12.81 6.68
C ASN A 323 5.15 11.73 7.69
N VAL A 324 6.01 10.71 7.80
CA VAL A 324 5.98 9.78 8.94
C VAL A 324 6.42 10.51 10.22
N PRO A 325 5.91 10.15 11.41
CA PRO A 325 6.35 10.68 12.69
C PRO A 325 7.87 10.77 12.80
N TYR A 326 8.34 11.91 13.32
CA TYR A 326 9.75 12.16 13.52
C TYR A 326 10.41 11.04 14.33
N GLY A 327 11.56 10.56 13.86
CA GLY A 327 12.33 9.50 14.51
C GLY A 327 11.90 8.07 14.15
N PHE A 328 10.75 7.86 13.50
CA PHE A 328 10.41 6.53 12.98
C PHE A 328 11.03 6.32 11.60
N LYS A 329 11.94 5.34 11.50
CA LYS A 329 12.57 4.97 10.23
C LYS A 329 12.03 3.60 9.78
N ALA A 330 11.25 3.58 8.71
CA ALA A 330 10.70 2.33 8.21
C ALA A 330 11.67 1.67 7.25
N ASP A 331 11.97 0.39 7.48
CA ASP A 331 12.78 -0.44 6.57
C ASP A 331 11.90 -1.32 5.67
N SER A 332 10.64 -1.52 6.06
CA SER A 332 9.62 -2.16 5.24
C SER A 332 8.25 -1.56 5.48
N TYR A 333 7.40 -1.63 4.46
CA TYR A 333 6.03 -1.13 4.54
C TYR A 333 5.06 -1.99 3.74
N SER A 334 3.78 -1.85 4.07
CA SER A 334 2.66 -2.27 3.25
C SER A 334 1.50 -1.32 3.50
N CYS A 335 0.50 -1.34 2.63
CA CYS A 335 -0.68 -0.51 2.78
C CYS A 335 -1.92 -1.26 2.29
N ALA A 336 -3.06 -0.91 2.86
CA ALA A 336 -4.34 -1.50 2.51
C ALA A 336 -5.42 -0.42 2.43
N ASP A 337 -6.32 -0.59 1.46
CA ASP A 337 -7.58 0.14 1.39
C ASP A 337 -8.56 -0.47 2.41
N LEU A 338 -9.05 0.36 3.33
CA LEU A 338 -10.05 -0.02 4.34
C LEU A 338 -11.48 0.28 3.86
N GLY A 339 -11.64 0.89 2.67
CA GLY A 339 -12.91 1.29 2.07
C GLY A 339 -13.35 2.72 2.44
N GLY A 340 -14.18 3.30 1.57
CA GLY A 340 -14.75 4.65 1.73
C GLY A 340 -13.68 5.73 1.92
N GLY A 341 -12.67 5.71 1.05
CA GLY A 341 -11.56 6.66 1.07
C GLY A 341 -10.60 6.51 2.25
N THR A 342 -10.71 5.43 3.04
CA THR A 342 -9.87 5.20 4.21
C THR A 342 -8.72 4.25 3.88
N ILE A 343 -7.49 4.65 4.18
CA ILE A 343 -6.29 3.85 3.91
C ILE A 343 -5.49 3.64 5.19
N CYS A 344 -4.81 2.49 5.30
CA CYS A 344 -3.87 2.22 6.38
C CYS A 344 -2.48 1.92 5.83
N PHE A 345 -1.48 2.63 6.32
CA PHE A 345 -0.07 2.31 6.14
C PHE A 345 0.45 1.56 7.36
N VAL A 346 1.10 0.43 7.10
CA VAL A 346 1.82 -0.34 8.11
C VAL A 346 3.30 -0.23 7.81
N LEU A 347 4.05 0.35 8.72
CA LEU A 347 5.47 0.69 8.61
C LEU A 347 6.24 -0.07 9.68
N MET A 348 7.31 -0.75 9.31
CA MET A 348 8.10 -1.58 10.22
C MET A 348 9.55 -1.15 10.22
N ASN A 349 10.09 -0.88 11.41
CA ASN A 349 11.49 -0.51 11.65
C ASN A 349 12.27 -1.73 12.16
N LEU A 350 13.39 -2.03 11.51
CA LEU A 350 14.27 -3.17 11.80
C LEU A 350 15.55 -2.75 12.52
N GLY A 351 15.79 -1.46 12.72
CA GLY A 351 17.00 -0.92 13.34
C GLY A 351 17.14 -1.23 14.84
N GLU A 352 16.07 -1.61 15.51
CA GLU A 352 16.07 -1.95 16.93
C GLU A 352 16.06 -3.48 17.12
N TYR A 353 17.22 -4.06 17.47
CA TYR A 353 17.41 -5.52 17.55
C TYR A 353 16.56 -6.23 18.62
N VAL A 354 16.09 -5.50 19.64
CA VAL A 354 15.34 -6.10 20.77
C VAL A 354 13.83 -5.92 20.60
N LYS A 355 13.43 -4.75 20.12
CA LYS A 355 12.03 -4.37 19.92
C LYS A 355 11.86 -3.99 18.46
N MET A 356 10.87 -4.57 17.79
CA MET A 356 10.54 -4.17 16.43
C MET A 356 9.29 -3.30 16.48
N PRO A 357 9.42 -1.97 16.39
CA PRO A 357 8.25 -1.12 16.39
C PRO A 357 7.58 -1.17 15.00
N VAL A 358 6.27 -1.37 15.02
CA VAL A 358 5.39 -1.37 13.87
C VAL A 358 4.43 -0.20 14.03
N LEU A 359 4.55 0.78 13.15
CA LEU A 359 3.73 1.97 13.10
C LEU A 359 2.56 1.76 12.13
N PHE A 360 1.36 2.06 12.59
CA PHE A 360 0.12 2.07 11.83
C PHE A 360 -0.32 3.52 11.69
N MET A 361 -0.48 3.97 10.45
CA MET A 361 -1.00 5.30 10.13
C MET A 361 -2.27 5.14 9.31
N THR A 362 -3.38 5.63 9.83
CA THR A 362 -4.69 5.50 9.18
C THR A 362 -5.22 6.87 8.82
N PHE A 363 -5.64 7.03 7.57
CA PHE A 363 -6.10 8.31 7.05
C PHE A 363 -7.42 8.15 6.29
N GLN A 364 -8.26 9.17 6.37
CA GLN A 364 -9.35 9.39 5.43
C GLN A 364 -8.88 10.39 4.39
N VAL A 365 -9.12 10.06 3.13
CA VAL A 365 -8.75 10.88 1.99
C VAL A 365 -10.01 11.37 1.31
N SER A 366 -10.02 12.65 0.97
CA SER A 366 -11.05 13.23 0.12
C SER A 366 -10.40 14.06 -0.98
N PHE A 367 -11.00 13.99 -2.15
CA PHE A 367 -10.55 14.69 -3.34
C PHE A 367 -11.77 15.24 -4.05
N SER A 368 -11.77 16.54 -4.35
CA SER A 368 -12.79 17.12 -5.20
C SER A 368 -12.16 17.93 -6.32
N LYS A 369 -12.72 17.79 -7.52
CA LYS A 369 -12.39 18.62 -8.66
C LYS A 369 -12.76 20.06 -8.32
N SER A 370 -11.80 20.98 -8.41
CA SER A 370 -12.12 22.40 -8.28
C SER A 370 -13.18 22.74 -9.34
N ALA A 371 -14.23 23.46 -8.94
CA ALA A 371 -15.35 23.84 -9.80
C ALA A 371 -14.98 24.86 -10.90
N ALA A 372 -13.69 25.02 -11.21
CA ALA A 372 -13.23 25.95 -12.22
C ALA A 372 -13.37 25.35 -13.63
N SER A 373 -14.17 26.04 -14.47
CA SER A 373 -14.26 25.94 -15.94
C SER A 373 -15.16 24.84 -16.53
N SER A 374 -16.48 24.94 -16.31
CA SER A 374 -17.47 24.36 -17.26
C SER A 374 -18.22 25.40 -18.12
N ASP A 375 -17.86 26.69 -18.03
CA ASP A 375 -18.42 27.75 -18.89
C ASP A 375 -17.40 28.23 -19.93
N ILE A 376 -17.13 27.41 -20.95
CA ILE A 376 -16.80 27.94 -22.28
C ILE A 376 -17.87 27.40 -23.23
N SER A 377 -18.98 28.13 -23.28
CA SER A 377 -19.92 28.02 -24.36
C SER A 377 -19.22 28.39 -25.68
N SER A 378 -19.45 27.57 -26.68
CA SER A 378 -19.02 27.75 -28.07
C SER A 378 -19.55 29.07 -28.64
N GLY A 379 -18.78 30.14 -28.52
CA GLY A 379 -18.99 31.40 -29.22
C GLY A 379 -18.01 31.51 -30.39
N SER A 380 -18.49 31.20 -31.60
CA SER A 380 -17.78 31.46 -32.84
C SER A 380 -17.57 32.97 -33.03
N GLY A 381 -16.32 33.41 -33.02
CA GLY A 381 -15.96 34.79 -33.35
C GLY A 381 -14.45 34.98 -33.44
N SER A 382 -13.89 34.83 -34.65
CA SER A 382 -12.63 35.47 -35.03
C SER A 382 -12.79 37.00 -34.87
N PRO A 383 -11.76 37.80 -34.51
CA PRO A 383 -10.71 38.05 -35.50
C PRO A 383 -9.30 38.50 -35.01
N HIS A 384 -8.38 38.48 -35.98
CA HIS A 384 -7.20 39.32 -36.23
C HIS A 384 -5.93 39.20 -35.36
N PHE A 385 -4.92 38.58 -36.00
CA PHE A 385 -3.48 38.75 -35.76
C PHE A 385 -2.99 40.12 -36.24
N SER A 386 -2.10 40.74 -35.47
CA SER A 386 -1.06 41.63 -35.99
C SER A 386 0.26 41.40 -35.26
N SER A 387 1.28 41.11 -36.06
CA SER A 387 2.67 40.84 -35.73
C SER A 387 3.45 42.08 -35.26
N SER A 388 4.38 41.92 -34.32
CA SER A 388 5.62 42.70 -34.33
C SER A 388 6.79 41.91 -33.74
N THR A 389 7.84 41.87 -34.53
CA THR A 389 9.17 41.27 -34.40
C THR A 389 10.05 41.91 -33.34
N GLY A 390 10.92 41.11 -32.70
CA GLY A 390 12.04 41.61 -31.90
C GLY A 390 12.96 40.49 -31.39
N SER A 391 14.00 40.18 -32.17
CA SER A 391 15.09 39.23 -31.84
C SER A 391 16.25 39.89 -31.06
N PRO A 392 17.20 39.11 -30.51
CA PRO A 392 17.85 39.36 -29.22
C PRO A 392 19.26 39.97 -29.31
N ARG A 393 19.82 40.35 -28.16
CA ARG A 393 21.25 40.61 -27.99
C ARG A 393 21.84 39.80 -26.82
N ASN A 394 22.80 38.96 -27.19
CA ASN A 394 23.85 38.41 -26.34
C ASN A 394 24.85 39.50 -25.92
N SER A 395 25.42 39.36 -24.73
CA SER A 395 26.82 39.73 -24.50
C SER A 395 27.42 38.90 -23.37
N SER A 396 28.49 38.22 -23.77
CA SER A 396 29.46 37.38 -23.07
C SER A 396 30.41 38.12 -22.11
N SER A 397 31.24 37.31 -21.44
CA SER A 397 32.64 37.53 -20.97
C SER A 397 32.77 37.71 -19.45
N SER A 398 33.14 36.67 -18.68
CA SER A 398 34.49 36.11 -18.45
C SER A 398 35.34 36.97 -17.51
N SER A 399 35.74 36.42 -16.36
CA SER A 399 37.16 36.17 -16.03
C SER A 399 37.30 35.67 -14.58
N SER A 400 38.18 34.69 -14.44
CA SER A 400 38.80 34.17 -13.22
C SER A 400 39.46 35.24 -12.36
N ASP A 401 39.52 35.01 -11.05
CA ASP A 401 40.80 34.93 -10.31
C ASP A 401 40.56 34.58 -8.83
N SER A 402 41.35 33.62 -8.32
CA SER A 402 41.60 33.41 -6.89
C SER A 402 42.86 34.19 -6.50
N PRO A 403 43.04 34.57 -5.23
CA PRO A 403 43.98 33.77 -4.42
C PRO A 403 43.69 33.67 -2.91
N HIS A 404 44.17 32.55 -2.38
CA HIS A 404 44.71 32.19 -1.06
C HIS A 404 45.01 33.22 0.07
N ILE A 405 44.87 32.67 1.30
CA ILE A 405 45.58 32.90 2.58
C ILE A 405 44.97 33.91 3.58
N GLY A 406 44.79 33.43 4.82
CA GLY A 406 44.84 34.28 6.02
C GLY A 406 43.92 33.79 7.14
N GLY A 407 44.46 33.02 8.10
CA GLY A 407 43.74 32.63 9.29
C GLY A 407 43.64 33.74 10.34
N SER A 408 42.68 33.61 11.25
CA SER A 408 42.80 34.12 12.62
C SER A 408 41.75 33.49 13.53
N ASN A 409 42.24 32.96 14.64
CA ASN A 409 41.47 32.55 15.81
C ASN A 409 40.75 33.77 16.41
N GLY A 410 39.50 33.59 16.81
CA GLY A 410 38.76 34.58 17.57
C GLY A 410 37.50 33.98 18.17
N SER A 411 37.62 33.43 19.38
CA SER A 411 36.47 33.21 20.26
C SER A 411 35.88 34.55 20.68
N PRO A 412 34.56 34.64 20.85
CA PRO A 412 34.02 35.44 21.93
C PRO A 412 33.09 34.64 22.82
N HIS A 413 33.36 34.75 24.11
CA HIS A 413 32.38 34.50 25.17
C HIS A 413 31.17 35.42 24.98
N THR A 414 29.97 34.87 25.04
CA THR A 414 28.78 35.62 25.45
C THR A 414 28.00 34.81 26.47
N SER A 415 27.90 35.41 27.64
CA SER A 415 27.10 35.08 28.81
C SER A 415 25.59 35.25 28.58
N GLY A 416 24.80 34.41 29.25
CA GLY A 416 23.53 34.79 29.85
C GLY A 416 22.27 34.55 29.01
N SER A 417 21.46 33.56 29.39
CA SER A 417 20.23 33.78 30.18
C SER A 417 19.49 32.44 30.35
N SER A 418 19.36 32.01 31.60
CA SER A 418 18.50 30.90 32.01
C SER A 418 17.04 31.36 31.98
N GLY A 419 16.30 30.97 30.95
CA GLY A 419 14.85 31.07 30.90
C GLY A 419 14.24 29.67 31.02
N SER A 420 13.62 29.38 32.17
CA SER A 420 12.81 28.18 32.37
C SER A 420 11.58 28.20 31.45
N PRO A 421 11.28 27.14 30.69
CA PRO A 421 10.00 27.05 30.00
C PRO A 421 8.93 26.60 31.00
N HIS A 422 7.89 27.43 31.12
CA HIS A 422 6.64 27.07 31.75
C HIS A 422 6.05 25.82 31.06
N THR A 423 5.83 24.78 31.84
CA THR A 423 4.98 23.64 31.51
C THR A 423 3.55 24.15 31.37
N SER A 424 3.04 24.22 30.14
CA SER A 424 1.62 24.32 29.88
C SER A 424 1.08 22.91 29.67
N ASP A 425 0.07 22.56 30.46
CA ASP A 425 -0.62 21.28 30.43
C ASP A 425 -1.19 21.01 29.03
N SER A 426 -0.80 19.86 28.48
CA SER A 426 -1.24 19.34 27.21
C SER A 426 -2.70 18.92 27.26
N SER A 427 -3.57 19.75 26.70
CA SER A 427 -4.78 19.24 26.03
C SER A 427 -4.31 18.45 24.80
N GLY A 428 -4.87 17.26 24.58
CA GLY A 428 -4.45 16.33 23.54
C GLY A 428 -4.68 16.88 22.14
N GLY A 429 -3.70 17.64 21.63
CA GLY A 429 -3.62 18.00 20.22
C GLY A 429 -3.42 16.74 19.39
N ASP A 430 -4.18 16.62 18.30
CA ASP A 430 -3.89 15.64 17.27
C ASP A 430 -2.41 15.78 16.87
N PRO A 431 -1.66 14.68 16.69
CA PRO A 431 -0.33 14.77 16.13
C PRO A 431 -0.45 15.39 14.74
N ASP A 432 -0.01 16.64 14.60
CA ASP A 432 0.01 17.35 13.33
C ASP A 432 0.95 16.62 12.35
N PHE A 433 0.39 15.75 11.52
CA PHE A 433 1.12 15.20 10.39
C PHE A 433 1.30 16.31 9.38
N LEU A 434 2.56 16.67 9.12
CA LEU A 434 2.89 17.63 8.08
C LEU A 434 2.60 17.00 6.72
N CYS A 435 1.50 17.41 6.10
CA CYS A 435 1.14 17.12 4.71
C CYS A 435 1.51 18.31 3.84
N GLN A 436 2.41 18.10 2.88
CA GLN A 436 2.78 19.11 1.88
C GLN A 436 2.03 18.80 0.58
N VAL A 437 1.17 19.72 0.13
CA VAL A 437 0.47 19.62 -1.16
C VAL A 437 1.25 20.39 -2.21
N PHE A 438 1.46 19.80 -3.38
CA PHE A 438 2.29 20.39 -4.44
C PHE A 438 1.50 21.16 -5.51
N SER A 439 0.17 21.00 -5.56
CA SER A 439 -0.69 21.58 -6.60
C SER A 439 -1.90 22.33 -6.03
N ASP A 440 -2.01 23.62 -6.38
CA ASP A 440 -3.06 24.54 -5.90
C ASP A 440 -4.43 24.36 -6.59
N ILE A 441 -4.52 23.56 -7.65
CA ILE A 441 -5.69 23.56 -8.55
C ILE A 441 -6.81 22.63 -8.04
N ARG A 442 -6.55 21.79 -7.03
CA ARG A 442 -7.46 20.71 -6.60
C ARG A 442 -7.49 20.63 -5.08
N SER A 443 -8.66 20.49 -4.49
CA SER A 443 -8.80 20.27 -3.04
C SER A 443 -8.62 18.79 -2.74
N PHE A 444 -7.36 18.37 -2.69
CA PHE A 444 -6.95 17.17 -1.97
C PHE A 444 -6.91 17.51 -0.48
N SER A 445 -7.59 16.72 0.34
CA SER A 445 -7.44 16.81 1.78
C SER A 445 -7.28 15.42 2.37
N ILE A 446 -6.46 15.35 3.40
CA ILE A 446 -6.23 14.15 4.18
C ILE A 446 -6.55 14.46 5.63
N LYS A 447 -7.28 13.56 6.27
CA LYS A 447 -7.62 13.62 7.68
C LYS A 447 -7.01 12.40 8.35
N SER A 448 -6.13 12.62 9.33
CA SER A 448 -5.64 11.51 10.14
C SER A 448 -6.77 10.96 10.99
N LEU A 449 -6.95 9.64 10.98
CA LEU A 449 -7.94 8.94 11.80
C LEU A 449 -7.29 8.22 12.98
N GLY A 450 -6.00 7.90 12.89
CA GLY A 450 -5.30 7.20 13.94
C GLY A 450 -3.83 6.98 13.63
N CYS A 451 -3.04 6.92 14.69
CA CYS A 451 -1.62 6.63 14.64
C CYS A 451 -1.25 5.80 15.87
N ARG A 452 -0.68 4.62 15.63
CA ARG A 452 -0.39 3.63 16.67
C ARG A 452 0.97 2.99 16.43
N ILE A 453 1.78 2.89 17.48
CA ILE A 453 3.02 2.12 17.46
C ILE A 453 2.81 0.87 18.30
N PHE A 454 3.04 -0.29 17.70
CA PHE A 454 3.09 -1.57 18.39
C PHE A 454 4.55 -2.01 18.49
N GLU A 455 5.03 -2.28 19.70
CA GLU A 455 6.36 -2.82 19.89
C GLU A 455 6.27 -4.33 19.97
N TYR A 456 6.78 -5.03 18.97
CA TYR A 456 6.95 -6.46 19.07
C TYR A 456 8.23 -6.77 19.85
N ASN A 457 8.09 -7.35 21.04
CA ASN A 457 9.23 -7.71 21.87
C ASN A 457 9.67 -9.15 21.59
N TRP A 458 10.78 -9.31 20.86
CA TRP A 458 11.33 -10.65 20.59
C TRP A 458 11.98 -11.28 21.81
N SER A 459 12.30 -10.52 22.87
CA SER A 459 13.03 -11.02 24.04
C SER A 459 12.37 -12.22 24.71
N GLU A 460 11.06 -12.39 24.50
CA GLU A 460 10.27 -13.51 25.05
C GLU A 460 10.28 -14.76 24.17
N GLU A 461 10.73 -14.65 22.92
CA GLU A 461 10.93 -15.81 22.07
C GLU A 461 12.25 -16.49 22.41
N SER A 462 12.23 -17.84 22.37
CA SER A 462 13.40 -18.69 22.61
C SER A 462 14.57 -18.45 21.66
N SER A 463 14.33 -17.74 20.57
CA SER A 463 15.30 -17.31 19.57
C SER A 463 14.79 -15.98 18.99
N HIS A 464 15.67 -15.01 18.74
CA HIS A 464 15.32 -13.78 18.03
C HIS A 464 15.58 -13.97 16.54
N PRO A 465 14.73 -13.45 15.65
CA PRO A 465 15.05 -13.45 14.23
C PRO A 465 16.27 -12.54 13.99
N LEU A 466 17.19 -12.98 13.13
CA LEU A 466 18.27 -12.12 12.64
C LEU A 466 17.72 -10.99 11.78
N PHE A 467 16.63 -11.27 11.08
CA PHE A 467 15.98 -10.35 10.18
C PHE A 467 14.48 -10.62 10.16
N ALA A 468 13.70 -9.55 10.09
CA ALA A 468 12.27 -9.63 9.84
C ALA A 468 11.87 -8.64 8.76
N LYS A 469 10.72 -8.85 8.13
CA LYS A 469 10.21 -7.94 7.11
C LYS A 469 8.70 -8.00 7.03
N LEU A 470 8.07 -6.83 6.91
CA LEU A 470 6.68 -6.74 6.49
C LEU A 470 6.56 -7.10 5.00
N VAL A 471 5.79 -8.14 4.70
CA VAL A 471 5.62 -8.64 3.33
C VAL A 471 4.33 -8.12 2.71
N ALA A 472 3.23 -8.08 3.47
CA ALA A 472 1.95 -7.58 3.01
C ALA A 472 1.01 -7.23 4.18
N CYS A 473 -0.03 -6.45 3.91
CA CYS A 473 -1.20 -6.35 4.76
C CYS A 473 -2.50 -6.34 3.94
N PHE A 474 -3.58 -6.86 4.52
CA PHE A 474 -4.88 -7.03 3.85
C PHE A 474 -6.03 -6.80 4.80
N VAL A 475 -7.17 -6.36 4.29
CA VAL A 475 -8.41 -6.25 5.07
C VAL A 475 -9.34 -7.38 4.66
N LEU A 476 -9.77 -8.19 5.63
CA LEU A 476 -10.70 -9.30 5.45
C LEU A 476 -11.77 -9.33 6.54
#